data_AF-A0A1G4PSJ9-F1
#
_entry.id   AF-A0A1G4PSJ9-F1
#
_cell.length_a   1.000
_cell.length_b   1.000
_cell.length_c   1.000
_cell.angle_alpha   90.00
_cell.angle_beta   90.00
_cell.angle_gamma   90.00
#
_symmetry.space_group_name_H-M   'P 1'
#
loop_
_entity.id
_entity.type
_entity.pdbx_description
1 polymer ?
#
loop_
_entity_poly.entity_id
_entity_poly.type
_entity_poly.pdbx_seq_one_letter_code
_entity_poly.pdbx_strand_id
1 'polypeptide(L)'
;MTFDADFFKDEEREGFLVPSLMKKTWAAELKTLQALLDFCRQHDLRIYADFGTLLGAIRHKGFIPWDDDLDLSMPRKDYMKLIELADTFPAPYRIKSIYTMERFSQFHIVLSNSKRERFTYAPELIRDFYGCPFFIGIDITPMDYIPRDPQIRRMQQILYKIGYQLSTDLSRDYIRIEDGRITEGAHAVSSPSQSIDSPEEFQRLLQSFEKYTGATLPLDGQLQKNVMLLTDRIAMRFGPQDGDEINYYARMAYWEDATPSIRPASLEDEFLSVPFENLMIPVPKDYEKLLSLQYGSDWRTPVREESLHDYPFYQTQLELLSMEGHTEFS
;
A
#
# COMPACT_ATOMS: atom_id res chain seq x y z
N MET A 1 -9.80 -22.85 3.99
CA MET A 1 -10.88 -21.91 3.64
C MET A 1 -11.85 -22.60 2.70
N THR A 2 -13.15 -22.35 2.85
CA THR A 2 -14.22 -22.92 2.02
C THR A 2 -15.20 -21.81 1.67
N PHE A 3 -15.69 -21.81 0.43
CA PHE A 3 -16.70 -20.87 -0.04
C PHE A 3 -17.95 -21.65 -0.42
N ASP A 4 -19.12 -21.13 -0.04
CA ASP A 4 -20.39 -21.65 -0.55
C ASP A 4 -20.50 -21.36 -2.04
N ALA A 5 -21.19 -22.22 -2.79
CA ALA A 5 -21.32 -22.08 -4.25
C ALA A 5 -22.00 -20.74 -4.64
N ASP A 6 -22.83 -20.19 -3.76
CA ASP A 6 -23.51 -18.91 -3.97
C ASP A 6 -22.57 -17.71 -3.83
N PHE A 7 -21.41 -17.86 -3.17
CA PHE A 7 -20.43 -16.78 -3.02
C PHE A 7 -19.94 -16.25 -4.38
N PHE A 8 -19.85 -17.11 -5.39
CA PHE A 8 -19.33 -16.74 -6.71
C PHE A 8 -20.37 -16.18 -7.67
N LYS A 9 -21.61 -15.97 -7.22
CA LYS A 9 -22.67 -15.38 -8.04
C LYS A 9 -22.69 -13.86 -7.88
N ASP A 10 -23.30 -13.18 -8.85
CA ASP A 10 -23.63 -11.77 -8.71
C ASP A 10 -24.44 -11.55 -7.42
N GLU A 11 -24.08 -10.51 -6.68
CA GLU A 11 -24.70 -10.15 -5.40
C GLU A 11 -25.08 -8.67 -5.43
N GLU A 12 -26.33 -8.34 -5.07
CA GLU A 12 -26.70 -6.96 -4.81
C GLU A 12 -26.56 -6.69 -3.30
N ARG A 13 -25.65 -5.78 -2.94
CA ARG A 13 -25.37 -5.39 -1.55
C ARG A 13 -25.48 -3.87 -1.44
N GLU A 14 -26.40 -3.39 -0.60
CA GLU A 14 -26.66 -1.94 -0.41
C GLU A 14 -26.94 -1.17 -1.71
N GLY A 15 -27.66 -1.80 -2.65
CA GLY A 15 -27.98 -1.22 -3.96
C GLY A 15 -26.74 -1.03 -4.85
N PHE A 16 -25.69 -1.83 -4.62
CA PHE A 16 -24.51 -1.94 -5.45
C PHE A 16 -24.41 -3.37 -5.97
N LEU A 17 -24.22 -3.53 -7.28
CA LEU A 17 -24.00 -4.83 -7.89
C LEU A 17 -22.54 -5.22 -7.73
N VAL A 18 -22.28 -6.30 -7.00
CA VAL A 18 -20.98 -6.97 -6.93
C VAL A 18 -20.99 -8.10 -7.96
N PRO A 19 -20.29 -7.96 -9.10
CA PRO A 19 -20.30 -8.97 -10.14
C PRO A 19 -19.56 -10.25 -9.69
N SER A 20 -19.93 -11.38 -10.29
CA SER A 20 -19.26 -12.69 -10.09
C SER A 20 -17.74 -12.60 -10.25
N LEU A 21 -17.25 -11.79 -11.19
CA LEU A 21 -15.81 -11.58 -11.39
C LEU A 21 -15.15 -10.94 -10.16
N MET A 22 -15.77 -9.91 -9.58
CA MET A 22 -15.30 -9.30 -8.33
C MET A 22 -15.33 -10.29 -7.17
N LYS A 23 -16.39 -11.12 -7.06
CA LYS A 23 -16.45 -12.18 -6.04
C LYS A 23 -15.29 -13.18 -6.17
N LYS A 24 -14.89 -13.55 -7.39
CA LYS A 24 -13.70 -14.39 -7.62
C LYS A 24 -12.41 -13.68 -7.20
N THR A 25 -12.30 -12.38 -7.46
CA THR A 25 -11.19 -11.54 -6.98
C THR A 25 -11.12 -11.51 -5.46
N TRP A 26 -12.22 -11.22 -4.76
CA TRP A 26 -12.31 -11.29 -3.31
C TRP A 26 -11.93 -12.67 -2.74
N ALA A 27 -12.33 -13.77 -3.40
CA ALA A 27 -11.90 -15.11 -2.97
C ALA A 27 -10.37 -15.31 -3.08
N ALA A 28 -9.75 -14.77 -4.13
CA ALA A 28 -8.30 -14.81 -4.32
C ALA A 28 -7.56 -13.94 -3.30
N GLU A 29 -8.11 -12.78 -2.95
CA GLU A 29 -7.65 -11.89 -1.88
C GLU A 29 -7.73 -12.57 -0.52
N LEU A 30 -8.88 -13.14 -0.16
CA LEU A 30 -9.05 -13.86 1.11
C LEU A 30 -8.06 -15.03 1.25
N LYS A 31 -7.78 -15.76 0.16
CA LYS A 31 -6.73 -16.79 0.15
C LYS A 31 -5.34 -16.22 0.38
N THR A 32 -5.04 -15.08 -0.24
CA THR A 32 -3.75 -14.40 -0.11
C THR A 32 -3.57 -13.82 1.30
N LEU A 33 -4.64 -13.23 1.85
CA LEU A 33 -4.71 -12.74 3.21
C LEU A 33 -4.53 -13.87 4.22
N GLN A 34 -5.20 -15.01 4.04
CA GLN A 34 -5.01 -16.17 4.91
C GLN A 34 -3.55 -16.63 4.93
N ALA A 35 -2.89 -16.70 3.77
CA ALA A 35 -1.48 -17.06 3.69
C ALA A 35 -0.58 -16.05 4.42
N LEU A 36 -0.86 -14.76 4.31
CA LEU A 36 -0.16 -13.70 5.06
C LEU A 36 -0.36 -13.85 6.57
N LEU A 37 -1.60 -14.01 7.02
CA LEU A 37 -1.91 -14.14 8.44
C LEU A 37 -1.29 -15.41 9.04
N ASP A 38 -1.28 -16.52 8.29
CA ASP A 38 -0.63 -17.77 8.70
C ASP A 38 0.88 -17.59 8.84
N PHE A 39 1.51 -16.93 7.86
CA PHE A 39 2.92 -16.61 7.87
C PHE A 39 3.29 -15.69 9.05
N CYS A 40 2.53 -14.63 9.26
CA CYS A 40 2.73 -13.72 10.38
C CYS A 40 2.61 -14.45 11.73
N ARG A 41 1.61 -15.33 11.90
CA ARG A 41 1.46 -16.13 13.12
C ARG A 41 2.63 -17.09 13.33
N GLN A 42 3.12 -17.74 12.28
CA GLN A 42 4.26 -18.65 12.36
C GLN A 42 5.57 -17.95 12.77
N HIS A 43 5.71 -16.66 12.43
CA HIS A 43 6.91 -15.87 12.67
C HIS A 43 6.77 -14.83 13.78
N ASP A 44 5.70 -14.90 14.57
CA ASP A 44 5.37 -13.96 15.65
C ASP A 44 5.41 -12.49 15.17
N LEU A 45 4.83 -12.22 14.00
CA LEU A 45 4.72 -10.88 13.41
C LEU A 45 3.34 -10.29 13.70
N ARG A 46 3.34 -9.03 14.11
CA ARG A 46 2.11 -8.28 14.37
C ARG A 46 1.62 -7.62 13.10
N ILE A 47 0.35 -7.82 12.79
CA ILE A 47 -0.35 -7.25 11.65
C ILE A 47 -1.79 -6.99 12.03
N TYR A 48 -2.41 -5.96 11.47
CA TYR A 48 -3.82 -5.62 11.71
C TYR A 48 -4.46 -4.97 10.48
N ALA A 49 -5.77 -5.10 10.35
CA ALA A 49 -6.55 -4.44 9.31
C ALA A 49 -6.55 -2.93 9.51
N ASP A 50 -6.38 -2.19 8.43
CA ASP A 50 -6.43 -0.74 8.43
C ASP A 50 -7.32 -0.23 7.28
N PHE A 51 -7.55 1.08 7.23
CA PHE A 51 -8.28 1.75 6.14
C PHE A 51 -9.61 1.06 5.76
N GLY A 52 -9.85 0.83 4.46
CA GLY A 52 -11.10 0.26 3.93
C GLY A 52 -11.37 -1.13 4.50
N THR A 53 -10.33 -1.94 4.65
CA THR A 53 -10.43 -3.29 5.22
C THR A 53 -10.88 -3.28 6.68
N LEU A 54 -10.35 -2.38 7.51
CA LEU A 54 -10.81 -2.22 8.90
C LEU A 54 -12.28 -1.78 8.96
N LEU A 55 -12.65 -0.79 8.13
CA LEU A 55 -14.01 -0.29 8.05
C LEU A 55 -14.97 -1.40 7.60
N GLY A 56 -14.60 -2.19 6.59
CA GLY A 56 -15.33 -3.36 6.13
C GLY A 56 -15.47 -4.42 7.21
N ALA A 57 -14.38 -4.76 7.90
CA ALA A 57 -14.38 -5.76 8.98
C ALA A 57 -15.39 -5.41 10.09
N ILE A 58 -15.45 -4.15 10.51
CA ILE A 58 -16.34 -3.74 11.61
C ILE A 58 -17.77 -3.48 11.12
N ARG A 59 -17.95 -2.80 9.98
CA ARG A 59 -19.27 -2.36 9.49
C ARG A 59 -20.02 -3.47 8.73
N HIS A 60 -19.31 -4.21 7.89
CA HIS A 60 -19.90 -5.22 6.99
C HIS A 60 -19.56 -6.66 7.35
N LYS A 61 -18.62 -6.87 8.29
CA LYS A 61 -18.06 -8.19 8.62
C LYS A 61 -17.38 -8.83 7.41
N GLY A 62 -16.80 -8.01 6.52
CA GLY A 62 -16.26 -8.43 5.24
C GLY A 62 -16.00 -7.23 4.34
N PHE A 63 -16.00 -7.44 3.03
CA PHE A 63 -15.77 -6.37 2.07
C PHE A 63 -16.90 -5.33 2.08
N ILE A 64 -16.52 -4.06 1.93
CA ILE A 64 -17.46 -3.01 1.55
C ILE A 64 -17.88 -3.29 0.08
N PRO A 65 -19.16 -3.10 -0.31
CA PRO A 65 -19.63 -3.56 -1.62
C PRO A 65 -18.85 -3.01 -2.84
N TRP A 66 -18.35 -1.79 -2.73
CA TRP A 66 -17.63 -1.06 -3.79
C TRP A 66 -16.12 -0.98 -3.52
N ASP A 67 -15.60 -1.90 -2.72
CA ASP A 67 -14.20 -2.01 -2.34
C ASP A 67 -13.59 -3.25 -2.98
N ASP A 68 -12.34 -3.16 -3.40
CA ASP A 68 -11.71 -4.12 -4.29
C ASP A 68 -10.25 -4.39 -3.95
N ASP A 69 -9.75 -3.91 -2.82
CA ASP A 69 -8.42 -4.24 -2.33
C ASP A 69 -8.42 -4.59 -0.83
N LEU A 70 -7.23 -4.84 -0.29
CA LEU A 70 -7.01 -5.13 1.12
C LEU A 70 -5.84 -4.33 1.67
N ASP A 71 -6.12 -3.58 2.72
CA ASP A 71 -5.21 -2.70 3.44
C ASP A 71 -4.90 -3.23 4.84
N LEU A 72 -3.62 -3.49 5.10
CA LEU A 72 -3.12 -3.91 6.39
C LEU A 72 -2.02 -2.97 6.85
N SER A 73 -1.73 -3.00 8.14
CA SER A 73 -0.63 -2.25 8.74
C SER A 73 0.17 -3.10 9.71
N MET A 74 1.44 -2.74 9.87
CA MET A 74 2.36 -3.37 10.81
C MET A 74 3.17 -2.32 11.57
N PRO A 75 3.47 -2.58 12.86
CA PRO A 75 4.52 -1.85 13.55
C PRO A 75 5.83 -1.93 12.75
N ARG A 76 6.59 -0.83 12.62
CA ARG A 76 7.80 -0.77 11.78
C ARG A 76 8.78 -1.93 12.02
N LYS A 77 8.93 -2.39 13.27
CA LYS A 77 9.81 -3.51 13.60
C LYS A 77 9.38 -4.82 12.91
N ASP A 78 8.08 -5.12 12.93
CA ASP A 78 7.53 -6.34 12.32
C ASP A 78 7.49 -6.23 10.80
N TYR A 79 7.25 -5.02 10.27
CA TYR A 79 7.38 -4.71 8.85
C TYR A 79 8.79 -5.02 8.31
N MET A 80 9.84 -4.59 9.02
CA MET A 80 11.23 -4.90 8.61
C MET A 80 11.55 -6.39 8.74
N LYS A 81 11.03 -7.06 9.76
CA LYS A 81 11.19 -8.51 9.91
C LYS A 81 10.48 -9.28 8.78
N LEU A 82 9.33 -8.79 8.30
CA LEU A 82 8.65 -9.34 7.13
C LEU A 82 9.51 -9.21 5.86
N ILE A 83 10.18 -8.06 5.67
CA ILE A 83 11.15 -7.86 4.57
C ILE A 83 12.31 -8.85 4.66
N GLU A 84 12.89 -9.04 5.84
CA GLU A 84 13.99 -10.00 6.06
C GLU A 84 13.58 -11.44 5.73
N LEU A 85 12.31 -11.77 5.97
CA LEU A 85 11.75 -13.09 5.73
C LEU A 85 11.16 -13.27 4.32
N ALA A 86 11.22 -12.25 3.46
CA ALA A 86 10.52 -12.22 2.17
C ALA A 86 10.80 -13.43 1.27
N ASP A 87 12.06 -13.86 1.18
CA ASP A 87 12.46 -14.99 0.34
C ASP A 87 11.99 -16.35 0.88
N THR A 88 11.62 -16.41 2.16
CA THR A 88 11.09 -17.62 2.80
C THR A 88 9.58 -17.77 2.62
N PHE A 89 8.90 -16.73 2.12
CA PHE A 89 7.46 -16.78 1.90
C PHE A 89 7.12 -17.85 0.84
N PRO A 90 6.16 -18.76 1.12
CA PRO A 90 5.88 -19.90 0.26
C PRO A 90 5.42 -19.47 -1.13
N ALA A 91 5.75 -20.29 -2.14
CA ALA A 91 5.17 -20.14 -3.46
C ALA A 91 3.63 -20.35 -3.41
N PRO A 92 2.85 -19.69 -4.28
CA PRO A 92 3.26 -18.84 -5.40
C PRO A 92 3.48 -17.36 -5.03
N TYR A 93 3.42 -17.01 -3.75
CA TYR A 93 3.38 -15.61 -3.31
C TYR A 93 4.74 -14.89 -3.40
N ARG A 94 4.70 -13.56 -3.45
CA ARG A 94 5.90 -12.69 -3.46
C ARG A 94 5.68 -11.42 -2.66
N ILE A 95 6.60 -11.14 -1.74
CA ILE A 95 6.68 -9.84 -1.04
C ILE A 95 7.42 -8.84 -1.93
N LYS A 96 6.74 -7.77 -2.31
CA LYS A 96 7.28 -6.69 -3.15
C LYS A 96 7.45 -5.43 -2.31
N SER A 97 8.62 -4.81 -2.38
CA SER A 97 8.95 -3.57 -1.68
C SER A 97 10.20 -2.93 -2.32
N ILE A 98 10.54 -1.71 -1.89
CA ILE A 98 11.80 -1.05 -2.27
C ILE A 98 13.06 -1.82 -1.81
N TYR A 99 12.90 -2.76 -0.86
CA TYR A 99 13.98 -3.59 -0.34
C TYR A 99 14.11 -4.94 -1.05
N THR A 100 13.01 -5.47 -1.60
CA THR A 100 12.99 -6.81 -2.21
C THR A 100 13.00 -6.78 -3.74
N MET A 101 12.91 -5.58 -4.33
CA MET A 101 12.87 -5.39 -5.77
C MET A 101 13.84 -4.30 -6.23
N GLU A 102 14.30 -4.45 -7.47
CA GLU A 102 15.14 -3.45 -8.12
C GLU A 102 14.32 -2.27 -8.65
N ARG A 103 13.13 -2.55 -9.16
CA ARG A 103 12.17 -1.57 -9.66
C ARG A 103 10.88 -1.71 -8.87
N PHE A 104 10.69 -0.82 -7.91
CA PHE A 104 9.47 -0.73 -7.11
C PHE A 104 9.34 0.69 -6.59
N SER A 105 8.15 1.28 -6.72
CA SER A 105 7.93 2.72 -6.54
C SER A 105 6.88 3.06 -5.48
N GLN A 106 6.58 2.12 -4.57
CA GLN A 106 5.68 2.32 -3.44
C GLN A 106 6.43 2.21 -2.11
N PHE A 107 5.99 2.98 -1.11
CA PHE A 107 6.58 3.00 0.25
C PHE A 107 5.94 1.99 1.23
N HIS A 108 5.07 1.12 0.73
CA HIS A 108 4.48 0.00 1.46
C HIS A 108 4.90 -1.33 0.82
N ILE A 109 4.64 -2.45 1.50
CA ILE A 109 4.80 -3.78 0.93
C ILE A 109 3.53 -4.14 0.15
N VAL A 110 3.70 -4.74 -1.03
CA VAL A 110 2.62 -5.47 -1.70
C VAL A 110 2.90 -6.97 -1.63
N LEU A 111 2.02 -7.72 -0.96
CA LEU A 111 2.02 -9.18 -1.07
C LEU A 111 1.25 -9.58 -2.32
N SER A 112 1.94 -10.19 -3.28
CA SER A 112 1.34 -10.65 -4.52
C SER A 112 1.09 -12.16 -4.51
N ASN A 113 0.00 -12.60 -5.14
CA ASN A 113 -0.32 -14.02 -5.36
C ASN A 113 0.56 -14.72 -6.42
N SER A 114 1.57 -14.03 -6.95
CA SER A 114 2.44 -14.51 -8.01
C SER A 114 3.88 -14.00 -7.86
N LYS A 115 4.86 -14.89 -8.12
CA LYS A 115 6.28 -14.53 -8.23
C LYS A 115 6.65 -13.92 -9.58
N ARG A 116 5.78 -14.02 -10.58
CA ARG A 116 6.03 -13.52 -11.95
C ARG A 116 6.23 -11.99 -11.92
N GLU A 117 7.19 -11.51 -12.71
CA GLU A 117 7.50 -10.08 -12.80
C GLU A 117 6.49 -9.30 -13.62
N ARG A 118 5.87 -9.97 -14.60
CA ARG A 118 4.87 -9.39 -15.49
C ARG A 118 3.58 -10.17 -15.37
N PHE A 119 2.48 -9.44 -15.48
CA PHE A 119 1.17 -10.04 -15.64
C PHE A 119 1.13 -10.80 -16.96
N THR A 120 0.66 -12.05 -16.90
CA THR A 120 0.50 -12.95 -18.05
C THR A 120 -0.64 -13.90 -17.73
N TYR A 121 -1.45 -14.26 -18.72
CA TYR A 121 -2.42 -15.33 -18.57
C TYR A 121 -1.78 -16.62 -18.01
N ALA A 122 -2.36 -17.18 -16.95
CA ALA A 122 -1.78 -18.30 -16.19
C ALA A 122 -2.89 -19.24 -15.65
N PRO A 123 -3.40 -20.19 -16.45
CA PRO A 123 -4.52 -21.07 -16.10
C PRO A 123 -4.37 -21.79 -14.75
N GLU A 124 -3.15 -22.16 -14.39
CA GLU A 124 -2.84 -22.80 -13.12
C GLU A 124 -3.11 -21.88 -11.93
N LEU A 125 -2.73 -20.59 -12.04
CA LEU A 125 -3.03 -19.61 -11.00
C LEU A 125 -4.54 -19.33 -10.96
N ILE A 126 -5.20 -19.21 -12.12
CA ILE A 126 -6.65 -18.99 -12.20
C ILE A 126 -7.40 -20.09 -11.45
N ARG A 127 -7.06 -21.36 -11.71
CA ARG A 127 -7.67 -22.50 -11.01
C ARG A 127 -7.39 -22.45 -9.51
N ASP A 128 -6.14 -22.20 -9.12
CA ASP A 128 -5.73 -22.23 -7.73
C ASP A 128 -6.30 -21.05 -6.92
N PHE A 129 -6.64 -19.94 -7.58
CA PHE A 129 -7.24 -18.73 -7.00
C PHE A 129 -8.70 -18.54 -7.43
N TYR A 130 -9.48 -19.62 -7.37
CA TYR A 130 -10.94 -19.61 -7.47
C TYR A 130 -11.52 -18.96 -8.75
N GLY A 131 -10.80 -19.07 -9.86
CA GLY A 131 -11.21 -18.51 -11.14
C GLY A 131 -10.88 -17.03 -11.31
N CYS A 132 -10.14 -16.41 -10.38
CA CYS A 132 -9.64 -15.05 -10.53
C CYS A 132 -8.54 -15.02 -11.59
N PRO A 133 -8.68 -14.21 -12.66
CA PRO A 133 -7.68 -14.13 -13.72
C PRO A 133 -6.55 -13.13 -13.42
N PHE A 134 -6.58 -12.45 -12.27
CA PHE A 134 -5.74 -11.30 -11.96
C PHE A 134 -4.60 -11.64 -11.00
N PHE A 135 -3.52 -10.87 -11.08
CA PHE A 135 -2.58 -10.75 -9.98
C PHE A 135 -3.22 -9.89 -8.90
N ILE A 136 -3.30 -10.47 -7.71
CA ILE A 136 -3.76 -9.80 -6.50
C ILE A 136 -2.56 -9.13 -5.84
N GLY A 137 -2.79 -7.94 -5.27
CA GLY A 137 -1.91 -7.28 -4.31
C GLY A 137 -2.65 -7.09 -2.99
N ILE A 138 -1.96 -7.33 -1.87
CA ILE A 138 -2.42 -6.89 -0.54
C ILE A 138 -1.41 -5.86 -0.05
N ASP A 139 -1.93 -4.69 0.29
CA ASP A 139 -1.12 -3.55 0.72
C ASP A 139 -0.84 -3.64 2.22
N ILE A 140 0.43 -3.53 2.59
CA ILE A 140 0.89 -3.63 3.98
C ILE A 140 1.73 -2.40 4.28
N THR A 141 1.16 -1.47 5.03
CA THR A 141 1.77 -0.17 5.35
C THR A 141 2.59 -0.23 6.64
N PRO A 142 3.79 0.38 6.67
CA PRO A 142 4.54 0.54 7.90
C PRO A 142 3.98 1.70 8.75
N MET A 143 3.97 1.50 10.07
CA MET A 143 3.69 2.57 11.04
C MET A 143 4.98 3.05 11.71
N ASP A 144 5.27 4.33 11.55
CA ASP A 144 6.48 4.99 12.05
C ASP A 144 6.16 5.99 13.15
N TYR A 145 7.05 6.10 14.14
CA TYR A 145 6.92 7.05 15.24
C TYR A 145 7.13 8.49 14.80
N ILE A 146 6.26 9.36 15.32
CA ILE A 146 6.33 10.80 15.15
C ILE A 146 6.98 11.40 16.41
N PRO A 147 8.10 12.14 16.28
CA PRO A 147 8.79 12.70 17.44
C PRO A 147 7.97 13.80 18.14
N ARG A 148 8.08 13.88 19.48
CA ARG A 148 7.37 14.88 20.30
C ARG A 148 7.83 16.31 20.03
N ASP A 149 9.10 16.51 19.64
CA ASP A 149 9.63 17.83 19.34
C ASP A 149 9.04 18.36 18.02
N PRO A 150 8.29 19.49 18.04
CA PRO A 150 7.62 19.99 16.85
C PRO A 150 8.57 20.42 15.72
N GLN A 151 9.77 20.90 16.04
CA GLN A 151 10.74 21.33 15.04
C GLN A 151 11.36 20.10 14.35
N ILE A 152 11.70 19.08 15.12
CA ILE A 152 12.21 17.81 14.59
C ILE A 152 11.15 17.13 13.74
N ARG A 153 9.90 17.07 14.23
CA ARG A 153 8.75 16.55 13.47
C ARG A 153 8.59 17.28 12.14
N ARG A 154 8.58 18.61 12.15
CA ARG A 154 8.44 19.41 10.92
C ARG A 154 9.59 19.16 9.95
N MET A 155 10.83 19.08 10.44
CA MET A 155 11.99 18.77 9.62
C MET A 155 11.86 17.39 8.96
N GLN A 156 11.51 16.36 9.74
CA GLN A 156 11.33 15.01 9.23
C GLN A 156 10.25 14.95 8.15
N GLN A 157 9.11 15.62 8.35
CA GLN A 157 8.03 15.72 7.37
C GLN A 157 8.49 16.40 6.06
N ILE A 158 9.20 17.53 6.17
CA ILE A 158 9.73 18.24 4.99
C ILE A 158 10.68 17.34 4.21
N LEU A 159 11.64 16.70 4.89
CA LEU A 159 12.62 15.84 4.23
C LEU A 159 11.95 14.62 3.58
N TYR A 160 11.00 13.99 4.27
CA TYR A 160 10.24 12.88 3.70
C TYR A 160 9.48 13.34 2.45
N LYS A 161 8.79 14.50 2.50
CA LYS A 161 8.05 15.04 1.35
C LYS A 161 8.97 15.28 0.15
N ILE A 162 10.14 15.89 0.37
CA ILE A 162 11.12 16.11 -0.70
C ILE A 162 11.55 14.79 -1.31
N GLY A 163 11.93 13.80 -0.50
CA GLY A 163 12.34 12.48 -0.98
C GLY A 163 11.23 11.75 -1.73
N TYR A 164 9.99 11.84 -1.23
CA TYR A 164 8.79 11.31 -1.89
C TYR A 164 8.59 11.93 -3.27
N GLN A 165 8.62 13.27 -3.38
CA GLN A 165 8.46 14.00 -4.66
C GLN A 165 9.58 13.64 -5.64
N LEU A 166 10.85 13.69 -5.20
CA LEU A 166 12.00 13.30 -6.04
C LEU A 166 11.83 11.88 -6.59
N SER A 167 11.42 10.92 -5.76
CA SER A 167 11.21 9.54 -6.21
C SER A 167 10.00 9.37 -7.11
N THR A 168 8.92 10.13 -6.87
CA THR A 168 7.67 10.06 -7.64
C THR A 168 7.90 10.60 -9.04
N ASP A 169 8.57 11.73 -9.19
CA ASP A 169 8.81 12.37 -10.49
C ASP A 169 9.73 11.54 -11.40
N LEU A 170 10.71 10.85 -10.80
CA LEU A 170 11.50 9.82 -11.49
C LEU A 170 10.63 8.61 -11.89
N SER A 171 9.72 8.18 -11.01
CA SER A 171 8.86 6.99 -11.25
C SER A 171 7.81 7.21 -12.33
N ARG A 172 7.24 8.42 -12.39
CA ARG A 172 6.16 8.84 -13.29
C ARG A 172 6.69 9.38 -14.61
N ASP A 173 8.00 9.37 -14.80
CA ASP A 173 8.67 9.90 -15.99
C ASP A 173 8.35 11.38 -16.23
N TYR A 174 8.28 12.18 -15.16
CA TYR A 174 8.26 13.64 -15.21
C TYR A 174 9.68 14.19 -15.29
N ILE A 175 10.62 13.52 -14.64
CA ILE A 175 12.06 13.81 -14.66
C ILE A 175 12.81 12.55 -15.09
N ARG A 176 13.83 12.72 -15.94
CA ARG A 176 14.74 11.66 -16.37
C ARG A 176 16.17 11.99 -16.00
N ILE A 177 16.96 10.92 -15.86
CA ILE A 177 18.40 10.98 -15.74
C ILE A 177 19.02 10.39 -17.00
N GLU A 178 19.63 11.25 -17.82
CA GLU A 178 20.23 10.89 -19.10
C GLU A 178 21.68 11.36 -19.13
N ASP A 179 22.63 10.42 -19.29
CA ASP A 179 24.07 10.70 -19.32
C ASP A 179 24.57 11.58 -18.15
N GLY A 180 24.06 11.33 -16.94
CA GLY A 180 24.42 12.08 -15.74
C GLY A 180 23.82 13.48 -15.66
N ARG A 181 22.78 13.78 -16.45
CA ARG A 181 22.04 15.05 -16.44
C ARG A 181 20.58 14.83 -16.11
N ILE A 182 19.97 15.82 -15.47
CA ILE A 182 18.55 15.87 -15.18
C ILE A 182 17.85 16.50 -16.40
N THR A 183 16.88 15.80 -16.98
CA THR A 183 16.11 16.24 -18.15
C THR A 183 14.62 16.07 -17.90
N GLU A 184 13.78 16.73 -18.71
CA GLU A 184 12.33 16.51 -18.69
C GLU A 184 12.01 15.10 -19.20
N GLY A 185 11.11 14.40 -18.49
CA GLY A 185 10.60 13.10 -18.91
C GLY A 185 9.42 13.19 -19.89
N ALA A 186 8.97 12.06 -20.43
CA ALA A 186 7.91 12.07 -21.45
C ALA A 186 6.54 12.52 -20.94
N HIS A 187 6.34 12.51 -19.62
CA HIS A 187 5.07 12.89 -19.00
C HIS A 187 5.12 14.23 -18.26
N ALA A 188 6.20 15.01 -18.42
CA ALA A 188 6.36 16.31 -17.73
C ALA A 188 5.18 17.27 -17.96
N VAL A 189 4.62 17.30 -19.17
CA VAL A 189 3.51 18.20 -19.55
C VAL A 189 2.16 17.79 -18.93
N SER A 190 2.02 16.54 -18.48
CA SER A 190 0.82 16.02 -17.82
C SER A 190 0.99 15.86 -16.32
N SER A 191 2.02 16.49 -15.75
CA SER A 191 2.30 16.40 -14.33
C SER A 191 1.25 17.20 -13.53
N PRO A 192 0.77 16.68 -12.38
CA PRO A 192 -0.19 17.38 -11.54
C PRO A 192 0.46 18.59 -10.87
N SER A 193 -0.32 19.54 -10.36
CA SER A 193 0.20 20.75 -9.69
C SER A 193 1.09 20.52 -8.46
N GLN A 194 1.26 19.27 -8.02
CA GLN A 194 2.06 18.88 -6.86
C GLN A 194 3.42 18.25 -7.22
N SER A 195 3.71 18.05 -8.52
CA SER A 195 5.02 17.61 -9.00
C SER A 195 6.05 18.74 -8.98
N ILE A 196 7.31 18.41 -9.22
CA ILE A 196 8.38 19.40 -9.37
C ILE A 196 8.28 20.04 -10.76
N ASP A 197 8.33 21.38 -10.83
CA ASP A 197 7.95 22.11 -12.04
C ASP A 197 9.02 22.06 -13.16
N SER A 198 10.27 21.74 -12.82
CA SER A 198 11.40 21.79 -13.77
C SER A 198 12.61 20.94 -13.35
N PRO A 199 13.47 20.53 -14.31
CA PRO A 199 14.78 19.94 -14.02
C PRO A 199 15.65 20.76 -13.05
N GLU A 200 15.62 22.10 -13.16
CA GLU A 200 16.39 22.98 -12.28
C GLU A 200 15.85 22.96 -10.84
N GLU A 201 14.53 22.88 -10.67
CA GLU A 201 13.93 22.73 -9.35
C GLU A 201 14.22 21.36 -8.74
N PHE A 202 14.14 20.30 -9.54
CA PHE A 202 14.51 18.96 -9.12
C PHE A 202 15.95 18.93 -8.62
N GLN A 203 16.86 19.57 -9.36
CA GLN A 203 18.25 19.69 -8.94
C GLN A 203 18.41 20.42 -7.59
N ARG A 204 17.69 21.53 -7.36
CA ARG A 204 17.73 22.27 -6.09
C ARG A 204 17.19 21.44 -4.92
N LEU A 205 16.11 20.69 -5.15
CA LEU A 205 15.52 19.80 -4.15
C LEU A 205 16.46 18.63 -3.83
N LEU A 206 17.06 18.01 -4.85
CA LEU A 206 18.04 16.94 -4.67
C LEU A 206 19.26 17.43 -3.86
N GLN A 207 19.83 18.58 -4.21
CA GLN A 207 20.94 19.17 -3.46
C GLN A 207 20.58 19.49 -2.01
N SER A 208 19.35 19.97 -1.77
CA SER A 208 18.84 20.22 -0.42
C SER A 208 18.69 18.91 0.34
N PHE A 209 18.14 17.87 -0.30
CA PHE A 209 17.96 16.55 0.27
C PHE A 209 19.32 15.92 0.64
N GLU A 210 20.31 15.95 -0.25
CA GLU A 210 21.69 15.53 0.02
C GLU A 210 22.30 16.30 1.20
N LYS A 211 22.15 17.63 1.23
CA LYS A 211 22.68 18.47 2.30
C LYS A 211 22.13 18.09 3.67
N TYR A 212 20.82 17.87 3.79
CA TYR A 212 20.19 17.59 5.08
C TYR A 212 20.30 16.12 5.51
N THR A 213 20.45 15.21 4.56
CA THR A 213 20.65 13.78 4.84
C THR A 213 22.13 13.40 5.00
N GLY A 214 23.04 14.24 4.50
CA GLY A 214 24.48 13.94 4.42
C GLY A 214 24.83 12.89 3.36
N ALA A 215 23.87 12.50 2.50
CA ALA A 215 24.09 11.53 1.45
C ALA A 215 24.69 12.17 0.19
N THR A 216 25.36 11.35 -0.61
CA THR A 216 25.72 11.66 -2.00
C THR A 216 24.91 10.73 -2.90
N LEU A 217 24.13 11.31 -3.81
CA LEU A 217 23.18 10.62 -4.66
C LEU A 217 23.60 10.80 -6.13
N PRO A 218 24.33 9.83 -6.71
CA PRO A 218 24.75 9.91 -8.09
C PRO A 218 23.56 10.02 -9.04
N LEU A 219 23.73 10.83 -10.10
CA LEU A 219 22.76 10.93 -11.19
C LEU A 219 22.93 9.73 -12.13
N ASP A 220 22.45 8.57 -11.70
CA ASP A 220 22.44 7.33 -12.48
C ASP A 220 21.08 6.60 -12.39
N GLY A 221 21.01 5.42 -12.99
CA GLY A 221 19.79 4.59 -12.99
C GLY A 221 19.34 4.09 -11.61
N GLN A 222 20.13 4.29 -10.56
CA GLN A 222 19.81 3.93 -9.17
C GLN A 222 19.29 5.10 -8.35
N LEU A 223 19.31 6.33 -8.88
CA LEU A 223 18.93 7.53 -8.14
C LEU A 223 17.56 7.38 -7.48
N GLN A 224 16.55 6.90 -8.22
CA GLN A 224 15.21 6.70 -7.70
C GLN A 224 15.20 5.79 -6.47
N LYS A 225 15.78 4.59 -6.60
CA LYS A 225 15.83 3.59 -5.51
C LYS A 225 16.59 4.13 -4.30
N ASN A 226 17.72 4.79 -4.52
CA ASN A 226 18.54 5.37 -3.46
C ASN A 226 17.81 6.49 -2.70
N VAL A 227 17.11 7.37 -3.42
CA VAL A 227 16.24 8.39 -2.82
C VAL A 227 15.13 7.72 -2.00
N MET A 228 14.46 6.69 -2.53
CA MET A 228 13.40 5.99 -1.80
C MET A 228 13.92 5.31 -0.52
N LEU A 229 15.04 4.59 -0.59
CA LEU A 229 15.64 3.94 0.58
C LEU A 229 16.04 4.96 1.66
N LEU A 230 16.58 6.11 1.25
CA LEU A 230 16.92 7.17 2.19
C LEU A 230 15.67 7.83 2.78
N THR A 231 14.62 8.00 1.97
CA THR A 231 13.32 8.54 2.40
C THR A 231 12.64 7.63 3.43
N ASP A 232 12.63 6.31 3.21
CA ASP A 232 12.09 5.37 4.19
C ASP A 232 12.91 5.38 5.50
N ARG A 233 14.25 5.49 5.43
CA ARG A 233 15.10 5.66 6.62
C ARG A 233 14.80 6.93 7.41
N ILE A 234 14.33 8.00 6.75
CA ILE A 234 13.89 9.22 7.43
C ILE A 234 12.63 8.95 8.25
N ALA A 235 11.67 8.17 7.73
CA ALA A 235 10.50 7.75 8.49
C ALA A 235 10.88 6.87 9.69
N MET A 236 11.79 5.90 9.48
CA MET A 236 12.26 4.96 10.51
C MET A 236 13.10 5.60 11.64
N ARG A 237 13.38 6.90 11.60
CA ARG A 237 14.43 7.52 12.43
C ARG A 237 14.12 7.53 13.93
N PHE A 238 12.85 7.49 14.30
CA PHE A 238 12.36 7.63 15.67
C PHE A 238 11.69 6.36 16.17
N GLY A 239 11.67 6.20 17.50
CA GLY A 239 11.06 5.07 18.18
C GLY A 239 10.16 5.48 19.35
N PRO A 240 9.71 4.51 20.17
CA PRO A 240 8.79 4.76 21.29
C PRO A 240 9.36 5.70 22.36
N GLN A 241 10.68 5.81 22.47
CA GLN A 241 11.31 6.79 23.35
C GLN A 241 11.13 8.24 22.87
N ASP A 242 10.96 8.44 21.56
CA ASP A 242 10.95 9.77 20.93
C ASP A 242 9.53 10.33 20.75
N GLY A 243 8.52 9.46 20.69
CA GLY A 243 7.13 9.79 20.33
C GLY A 243 6.11 8.81 20.91
N ASP A 244 4.88 9.31 21.13
CA ASP A 244 3.70 8.50 21.52
C ASP A 244 2.67 8.43 20.37
N GLU A 245 3.04 8.95 19.21
CA GLU A 245 2.21 9.02 18.01
C GLU A 245 2.90 8.24 16.87
N ILE A 246 2.10 7.63 16.02
CA ILE A 246 2.55 6.89 14.82
C ILE A 246 1.73 7.30 13.59
N ASN A 247 2.29 7.14 12.40
CA ASN A 247 1.54 7.22 11.14
C ASN A 247 2.31 6.55 9.99
N TYR A 248 1.63 6.37 8.85
CA TYR A 248 2.26 6.03 7.57
C TYR A 248 2.72 7.31 6.86
N TYR A 249 4.04 7.52 6.78
CA TYR A 249 4.61 8.79 6.31
C TYR A 249 4.27 9.13 4.85
N ALA A 250 4.12 8.13 3.97
CA ALA A 250 3.75 8.41 2.58
C ALA A 250 2.38 9.08 2.47
N ARG A 251 1.43 8.70 3.33
CA ARG A 251 0.12 9.36 3.42
C ARG A 251 0.26 10.82 3.85
N MET A 252 1.13 11.10 4.83
CA MET A 252 1.38 12.47 5.29
C MET A 252 2.06 13.34 4.23
N ALA A 253 2.88 12.75 3.37
CA ALA A 253 3.60 13.46 2.31
C ALA A 253 2.70 13.87 1.14
N TYR A 254 1.76 13.00 0.78
CA TYR A 254 0.84 13.23 -0.33
C TYR A 254 -0.32 14.16 0.04
N TRP A 255 -0.77 14.13 1.30
CA TRP A 255 -1.94 14.89 1.75
C TRP A 255 -1.56 15.90 2.84
N GLU A 256 -1.15 17.11 2.47
CA GLU A 256 -0.73 18.15 3.43
C GLU A 256 -1.82 18.53 4.44
N ASP A 257 -3.09 18.41 4.04
CA ASP A 257 -4.25 18.62 4.92
C ASP A 257 -4.64 17.37 5.73
N ALA A 258 -4.01 16.20 5.51
CA ALA A 258 -4.27 14.95 6.24
C ALA A 258 -3.66 14.89 7.65
N THR A 259 -3.48 16.06 8.26
CA THR A 259 -3.26 16.24 9.70
C THR A 259 -4.27 15.49 10.61
N PRO A 260 -5.49 15.04 10.24
CA PRO A 260 -6.34 14.29 11.18
C PRO A 260 -5.91 12.82 11.39
N SER A 261 -4.96 12.29 10.63
CA SER A 261 -4.66 10.85 10.65
C SER A 261 -3.53 10.42 11.61
N ILE A 262 -3.06 11.31 12.48
CA ILE A 262 -2.04 10.95 13.48
C ILE A 262 -2.66 10.07 14.55
N ARG A 263 -2.03 8.93 14.77
CA ARG A 263 -2.55 7.85 15.59
C ARG A 263 -1.77 7.77 16.89
N PRO A 264 -2.42 7.58 18.05
CA PRO A 264 -1.71 7.16 19.25
C PRO A 264 -1.03 5.81 19.00
N ALA A 265 0.23 5.69 19.40
CA ALA A 265 1.00 4.45 19.30
C ALA A 265 0.32 3.28 20.05
N SER A 266 -0.45 3.58 21.09
CA SER A 266 -1.19 2.58 21.88
C SER A 266 -2.24 1.79 21.08
N LEU A 267 -2.62 2.26 19.87
CA LEU A 267 -3.46 1.47 18.96
C LEU A 267 -2.77 0.17 18.53
N GLU A 268 -1.43 0.14 18.59
CA GLU A 268 -0.61 -1.03 18.36
C GLU A 268 -0.28 -1.78 19.65
N ASP A 269 -1.01 -1.66 20.76
CA ASP A 269 -0.71 -2.44 21.97
C ASP A 269 -1.38 -3.82 21.96
N GLU A 270 -2.64 -3.87 21.53
CA GLU A 270 -3.48 -5.07 21.61
C GLU A 270 -4.41 -5.16 20.40
N PHE A 271 -4.52 -6.37 19.83
CA PHE A 271 -5.39 -6.64 18.69
C PHE A 271 -6.49 -7.63 19.06
N LEU A 272 -7.68 -7.39 18.52
CA LEU A 272 -8.82 -8.31 18.58
C LEU A 272 -8.91 -9.08 17.28
N SER A 273 -9.42 -10.30 17.34
CA SER A 273 -9.74 -11.08 16.15
C SER A 273 -11.24 -10.97 15.88
N VAL A 274 -11.61 -10.43 14.71
CA VAL A 274 -13.01 -10.23 14.30
C VAL A 274 -13.33 -10.96 13.00
N PRO A 275 -14.60 -11.33 12.75
CA PRO A 275 -15.00 -11.94 11.48
C PRO A 275 -14.75 -11.01 10.28
N PHE A 276 -14.21 -11.57 9.21
CA PHE A 276 -14.09 -10.93 7.91
C PHE A 276 -14.37 -11.97 6.83
N GLU A 277 -15.55 -11.91 6.22
CA GLU A 277 -16.09 -12.93 5.32
C GLU A 277 -16.04 -14.32 5.99
N ASN A 278 -15.23 -15.24 5.47
CA ASN A 278 -15.06 -16.61 5.98
C ASN A 278 -13.74 -16.84 6.74
N LEU A 279 -13.05 -15.77 7.15
CA LEU A 279 -11.87 -15.82 8.00
C LEU A 279 -11.99 -14.88 9.21
N MET A 280 -10.97 -14.91 10.06
CA MET A 280 -10.83 -13.97 11.17
C MET A 280 -9.64 -13.05 10.90
N ILE A 281 -9.83 -11.74 11.07
CA ILE A 281 -8.81 -10.73 10.81
C ILE A 281 -8.44 -9.99 12.12
N PRO A 282 -7.15 -9.73 12.37
CA PRO A 282 -6.74 -8.89 13.49
C PRO A 282 -7.11 -7.42 13.26
N VAL A 283 -7.67 -6.76 14.26
CA VAL A 283 -7.97 -5.31 14.27
C VAL A 283 -7.46 -4.68 15.56
N PRO A 284 -7.13 -3.38 15.60
CA PRO A 284 -6.81 -2.69 16.85
C PRO A 284 -7.94 -2.83 17.87
N LYS A 285 -7.62 -3.08 19.15
CA LYS A 285 -8.66 -3.20 20.19
C LYS A 285 -9.51 -1.94 20.32
N ASP A 286 -8.88 -0.78 20.19
CA ASP A 286 -9.54 0.52 20.16
C ASP A 286 -9.88 0.95 18.71
N TYR A 287 -10.34 0.01 17.87
CA TYR A 287 -10.68 0.28 16.46
C TYR A 287 -11.68 1.44 16.29
N GLU A 288 -12.58 1.67 17.24
CA GLU A 288 -13.51 2.81 17.26
C GLU A 288 -12.77 4.14 17.12
N LYS A 289 -11.67 4.30 17.88
CA LYS A 289 -10.85 5.50 17.86
C LYS A 289 -10.15 5.66 16.52
N LEU A 290 -9.60 4.57 15.97
CA LEU A 290 -8.94 4.58 14.68
C LEU A 290 -9.91 4.94 13.55
N LEU A 291 -11.09 4.31 13.52
CA LEU A 291 -12.12 4.59 12.52
C LEU A 291 -12.63 6.04 12.62
N SER A 292 -12.84 6.56 13.83
CA SER A 292 -13.20 7.97 14.01
C SER A 292 -12.12 8.96 13.57
N LEU A 293 -10.84 8.62 13.72
CA LEU A 293 -9.73 9.44 13.21
C LEU A 293 -9.65 9.42 11.68
N GLN A 294 -9.96 8.27 11.06
CA GLN A 294 -9.85 8.11 9.61
C GLN A 294 -11.07 8.63 8.83
N TYR A 295 -12.27 8.41 9.36
CA TYR A 295 -13.54 8.59 8.64
C TYR A 295 -14.53 9.52 9.35
N GLY A 296 -14.13 10.14 10.47
CA GLY A 296 -15.02 11.00 11.27
C GLY A 296 -15.96 10.24 12.19
N SER A 297 -16.76 10.96 12.99
CA SER A 297 -17.64 10.35 14.00
C SER A 297 -18.80 9.53 13.43
N ASP A 298 -19.13 9.74 12.15
CA ASP A 298 -20.25 9.16 11.43
C ASP A 298 -19.86 7.99 10.51
N TRP A 299 -18.63 7.45 10.65
CA TRP A 299 -18.07 6.35 9.86
C TRP A 299 -18.96 5.11 9.72
N ARG A 300 -19.89 4.92 10.66
CA ARG A 300 -20.89 3.83 10.62
C ARG A 300 -21.90 3.96 9.50
N THR A 301 -22.11 5.18 8.98
CA THR A 301 -22.97 5.44 7.83
C THR A 301 -22.22 5.06 6.56
N PRO A 302 -22.74 4.14 5.73
CA PRO A 302 -22.12 3.85 4.44
C PRO A 302 -22.14 5.10 3.55
N VAL A 303 -20.97 5.47 3.05
CA VAL A 303 -20.79 6.51 2.04
C VAL A 303 -20.08 5.86 0.86
N ARG A 304 -20.63 6.08 -0.34
CA ARG A 304 -19.99 5.69 -1.60
C ARG A 304 -18.98 6.77 -1.97
N GLU A 305 -17.81 6.69 -1.37
CA GLU A 305 -16.66 7.51 -1.78
C GLU A 305 -15.82 6.74 -2.79
N GLU A 306 -15.16 7.47 -3.69
CA GLU A 306 -14.22 6.89 -4.64
C GLU A 306 -12.94 6.46 -3.90
N SER A 307 -12.39 5.31 -4.28
CA SER A 307 -11.08 4.87 -3.80
C SER A 307 -9.97 5.83 -4.28
N LEU A 308 -8.79 5.74 -3.68
CA LEU A 308 -7.61 6.49 -4.11
C LEU A 308 -6.95 5.93 -5.38
N HIS A 309 -7.49 4.85 -5.92
CA HIS A 309 -7.08 4.23 -7.18
C HIS A 309 -8.31 4.00 -8.08
N ASP A 310 -8.04 3.70 -9.35
CA ASP A 310 -9.10 3.36 -10.31
C ASP A 310 -9.84 2.09 -9.86
N TYR A 311 -11.17 2.12 -9.95
CA TYR A 311 -12.02 0.97 -9.67
C TYR A 311 -12.53 0.33 -10.97
N PRO A 312 -12.45 -1.00 -11.11
CA PRO A 312 -11.74 -1.92 -10.23
C PRO A 312 -10.22 -1.87 -10.48
N PHE A 313 -9.39 -2.20 -9.47
CA PHE A 313 -7.93 -2.18 -9.54
C PHE A 313 -7.39 -3.05 -10.69
N TYR A 314 -8.14 -4.09 -11.06
CA TYR A 314 -7.77 -5.04 -12.10
C TYR A 314 -8.12 -4.59 -13.52
N GLN A 315 -8.68 -3.38 -13.72
CA GLN A 315 -9.14 -2.90 -15.02
C GLN A 315 -8.05 -3.01 -16.10
N THR A 316 -6.82 -2.56 -15.83
CA THR A 316 -5.70 -2.69 -16.77
C THR A 316 -5.33 -4.15 -17.06
N GLN A 317 -5.43 -5.03 -16.06
CA GLN A 317 -5.15 -6.47 -16.26
C GLN A 317 -6.23 -7.13 -17.13
N LEU A 318 -7.48 -6.72 -16.97
CA LEU A 318 -8.60 -7.17 -17.79
C LEU A 318 -8.43 -6.75 -19.26
N GLU A 319 -7.99 -5.52 -19.52
CA GLU A 319 -7.67 -5.03 -20.87
C GLU A 319 -6.54 -5.84 -21.52
N LEU A 320 -5.48 -6.15 -20.76
CA LEU A 320 -4.37 -6.99 -21.25
C LEU A 320 -4.84 -8.39 -21.63
N LEU A 321 -5.71 -9.02 -20.82
CA LEU A 321 -6.30 -10.33 -21.15
C LEU A 321 -7.12 -10.27 -22.45
N SER A 322 -7.92 -9.23 -22.61
CA SER A 322 -8.72 -9.01 -23.83
C SER A 322 -7.82 -8.86 -25.06
N MET A 323 -6.72 -8.11 -24.95
CA MET A 323 -5.71 -7.96 -26.01
C MET A 323 -5.00 -9.28 -26.35
N GLU A 324 -4.84 -10.18 -25.38
CA GLU A 324 -4.30 -11.54 -25.57
C GLU A 324 -5.34 -12.53 -26.11
N GLY A 325 -6.61 -12.13 -26.28
CA GLY A 325 -7.69 -12.95 -26.83
C GLY A 325 -8.54 -13.69 -25.79
N HIS A 326 -8.36 -13.39 -24.50
CA HIS A 326 -9.10 -13.97 -23.38
C HIS A 326 -10.32 -13.11 -23.00
N THR A 327 -11.30 -13.03 -23.90
CA THR A 327 -12.49 -12.17 -23.74
C THR A 327 -13.57 -12.76 -22.83
N GLU A 328 -13.40 -13.99 -22.34
CA GLU A 328 -14.34 -14.64 -21.41
C GLU A 328 -14.44 -13.98 -20.02
N PHE A 329 -13.53 -13.04 -19.71
CA PHE A 329 -13.51 -12.28 -18.47
C PHE A 329 -14.05 -10.86 -18.61
N SER A 330 -14.34 -10.40 -19.84
CA SER A 330 -14.79 -9.04 -20.16
C SER A 330 -16.30 -8.84 -20.06
#